data_AF-A0A8K0R773-F1
#
_entry.id   AF-A0A8K0R773-F1
#
_cell.length_a   1.000
_cell.length_b   1.000
_cell.length_c   1.000
_cell.angle_alpha   90.00
_cell.angle_beta   90.00
_cell.angle_gamma   90.00
#
_symmetry.space_group_name_H-M   'P 1'
#
loop_
_entity.id
_entity.type
_entity.pdbx_description
1 polymer ?
#
loop_
_entity_poly.entity_id
_entity_poly.type
_entity_poly.pdbx_seq_one_letter_code
_entity_poly.pdbx_strand_id
1 'polypeptide(L)'
;MFSRAIRQSSRRVAAISASSRIASTRAPAFAASKAVRTYAADAKATPTEVSSILEQRIRGVQEESGLAETGRVLSVGDGIARVHGMNNVQAEELVEFASGVKGMCMNLEAGQVGVVLFGSDRLVKEGETVKRTGEIVDVPVGEALLGRVVDALGNPIDGKGPIKTTEKRRAQLKAPGILPRRSVNEPVQTGLKSVDAMVPIGRGQRELIIGDRQTGKTAVALDAMLNQGRWNKGTDEKKKLYCIYVAVGQKRSTVAQLVKTLEENDAMKYTIIVAATASEAAPLQYIAPFTGCSMGEWFRDNGKHALIIYDDLTKQAVAYRQMSLLLRRPPGREAYPGDVFYLHSRLLERAAKMNEKLGGGSLTALPVIETQGGDVSAYIPTNVISITDGQIFLEAELFYKGVRPAINVGLSVSRVGSAAQVKAMKQVAGSLKLFLAQYREVAAFAQFGSDLDAATKQTLARGERLTELLKQKQYSPMAVNEMVPLIYSGVNGIIDNVPVAKIQQWEADFLAYLRSNETEMLEQIEREGALSKDLESKLKEVSTTFTKSFS
;
A
#
# COMPACT_ATOMS: atom_id res chain seq x y z
N MET A 1 -15.75 -59.50 -20.15
CA MET A 1 -15.46 -60.45 -21.26
C MET A 1 -14.33 -59.89 -22.08
N PHE A 2 -13.29 -60.70 -22.22
CA PHE A 2 -12.06 -60.49 -22.97
C PHE A 2 -12.31 -60.27 -24.47
N SER A 3 -11.42 -59.56 -25.16
CA SER A 3 -10.70 -60.15 -26.31
C SER A 3 -9.55 -59.24 -26.78
N ARG A 4 -8.33 -59.76 -26.60
CA ARG A 4 -7.11 -59.38 -27.30
C ARG A 4 -7.08 -60.08 -28.67
N ALA A 5 -6.30 -59.50 -29.58
CA ALA A 5 -5.26 -60.15 -30.39
C ALA A 5 -5.43 -59.86 -31.89
N ILE A 6 -4.32 -59.47 -32.52
CA ILE A 6 -3.79 -60.14 -33.72
C ILE A 6 -2.28 -59.87 -33.75
N ARG A 7 -1.54 -60.97 -33.87
CA ARG A 7 -0.10 -61.07 -34.11
C ARG A 7 0.06 -62.08 -35.26
N GLN A 8 1.20 -62.00 -35.96
CA GLN A 8 1.75 -62.91 -36.98
C GLN A 8 1.35 -62.61 -38.44
N SER A 9 2.23 -62.35 -39.42
CA SER A 9 3.59 -62.79 -39.81
C SER A 9 3.63 -64.00 -40.76
N SER A 10 4.11 -63.79 -42.01
CA SER A 10 4.88 -64.72 -42.86
C SER A 10 5.05 -64.09 -44.27
N ARG A 11 6.25 -63.72 -44.75
CA ARG A 11 7.40 -64.47 -45.31
C ARG A 11 7.40 -64.61 -46.86
N ARG A 12 8.28 -63.81 -47.48
CA ARG A 12 9.19 -63.98 -48.66
C ARG A 12 8.86 -65.00 -49.77
N VAL A 13 9.07 -64.53 -51.02
CA VAL A 13 9.66 -65.30 -52.15
C VAL A 13 10.63 -64.39 -52.94
N ALA A 14 11.69 -65.00 -53.49
CA ALA A 14 12.90 -64.40 -54.04
C ALA A 14 12.92 -64.26 -55.58
N ALA A 15 13.62 -63.20 -56.02
CA ALA A 15 14.70 -63.15 -57.03
C ALA A 15 14.45 -63.51 -58.51
N ILE A 16 14.71 -62.52 -59.40
CA ILE A 16 15.26 -62.73 -60.75
C ILE A 16 16.28 -61.62 -61.04
N SER A 17 17.47 -62.06 -61.46
CA SER A 17 18.63 -61.28 -61.90
C SER A 17 18.53 -60.84 -63.37
N ALA A 18 19.02 -59.64 -63.70
CA ALA A 18 19.55 -59.36 -65.03
C ALA A 18 20.67 -58.32 -64.94
N SER A 19 21.84 -58.74 -65.40
CA SER A 19 23.08 -57.99 -65.46
C SER A 19 23.07 -56.98 -66.61
N SER A 20 23.45 -55.73 -66.34
CA SER A 20 24.07 -54.87 -67.35
C SER A 20 25.14 -53.99 -66.69
N ARG A 21 26.39 -54.22 -67.11
CA ARG A 21 27.55 -53.39 -66.75
C ARG A 21 27.46 -52.11 -67.58
N ILE A 22 27.42 -50.96 -66.93
CA ILE A 22 27.73 -49.66 -67.54
C ILE A 22 28.83 -49.01 -66.69
N ALA A 23 29.87 -48.57 -67.39
CA ALA A 23 31.14 -48.10 -66.85
C ALA A 23 30.98 -46.93 -65.87
N SER A 24 31.72 -47.00 -64.76
CA SER A 24 31.81 -45.93 -63.77
C SER A 24 32.65 -44.77 -64.30
N THR A 25 32.00 -43.67 -64.68
CA THR A 25 32.64 -42.35 -64.71
C THR A 25 32.55 -41.75 -63.31
N ARG A 26 33.70 -41.59 -62.64
CA ARG A 26 33.82 -40.86 -61.36
C ARG A 26 33.48 -39.40 -61.61
N ALA A 27 32.28 -38.96 -61.21
CA ALA A 27 32.02 -37.55 -60.93
C ALA A 27 32.74 -37.16 -59.63
N PRO A 28 33.36 -35.96 -59.53
CA PRO A 28 34.08 -35.56 -58.33
C PRO A 28 33.08 -35.40 -57.18
N ALA A 29 33.48 -35.88 -56.00
CA ALA A 29 32.73 -35.67 -54.78
C ALA A 29 32.47 -34.17 -54.59
N PHE A 30 31.21 -33.78 -54.44
CA PHE A 30 30.87 -32.48 -53.88
C PHE A 30 31.66 -32.32 -52.58
N ALA A 31 32.60 -31.37 -52.58
CA ALA A 31 33.26 -30.94 -51.36
C ALA A 31 32.17 -30.43 -50.44
N ALA A 32 31.84 -31.20 -49.39
CA ALA A 32 31.06 -30.69 -48.29
C ALA A 32 31.85 -29.53 -47.71
N SER A 33 31.42 -28.30 -48.02
CA SER A 33 31.89 -27.12 -47.32
C SER A 33 31.58 -27.38 -45.85
N LYS A 34 32.63 -27.58 -45.04
CA LYS A 34 32.54 -27.35 -43.60
C LYS A 34 32.23 -25.87 -43.44
N ALA A 35 30.95 -25.52 -43.52
CA ALA A 35 30.46 -24.28 -42.98
C ALA A 35 30.68 -24.39 -41.46
N VAL A 36 31.85 -23.94 -41.02
CA VAL A 36 32.07 -23.54 -39.64
C VAL A 36 31.02 -22.49 -39.38
N ARG A 37 29.94 -22.86 -38.67
CA ARG A 37 29.01 -21.88 -38.12
C ARG A 37 29.80 -21.04 -37.12
N THR A 38 30.29 -19.90 -37.58
CA THR A 38 30.84 -18.85 -36.74
C THR A 38 29.69 -18.28 -35.91
N TYR A 39 29.47 -18.83 -34.72
CA TYR A 39 28.60 -18.23 -33.68
C TYR A 39 29.17 -16.90 -33.12
N ALA A 40 30.25 -16.37 -33.71
CA ALA A 40 30.95 -15.17 -33.26
C ALA A 40 30.47 -13.87 -33.92
N ALA A 41 29.59 -13.92 -34.93
CA ALA A 41 29.18 -12.72 -35.69
C ALA A 41 28.05 -11.90 -35.04
N ASP A 42 27.32 -12.45 -34.05
CA ASP A 42 26.27 -11.76 -33.29
C ASP A 42 26.68 -11.53 -31.81
N ALA A 43 27.98 -11.47 -31.53
CA ALA A 43 28.46 -11.03 -30.22
C ALA A 43 28.23 -9.52 -30.10
N LYS A 44 27.21 -9.12 -29.34
CA LYS A 44 26.96 -7.71 -29.03
C LYS A 44 28.14 -7.14 -28.22
N ALA A 45 28.54 -5.91 -28.55
CA ALA A 45 29.58 -5.17 -27.82
C ALA A 45 29.34 -5.25 -26.30
N THR A 46 30.38 -5.62 -25.56
CA THR A 46 30.26 -5.74 -24.10
C THR A 46 30.34 -4.37 -23.44
N PRO A 47 29.65 -4.14 -22.30
CA PRO A 47 29.60 -2.80 -21.68
C PRO A 47 30.97 -2.26 -21.22
N THR A 48 31.97 -3.12 -21.12
CA THR A 48 33.34 -2.81 -20.70
C THR A 48 34.29 -2.47 -21.85
N GLU A 49 33.84 -2.52 -23.11
CA GLU A 49 34.63 -2.18 -24.31
C GLU A 49 34.71 -0.67 -24.59
N VAL A 50 34.80 0.15 -23.54
CA VAL A 50 35.06 1.58 -23.70
C VAL A 50 36.55 1.77 -23.96
N SER A 51 36.91 2.54 -25.00
CA SER A 51 38.30 2.69 -25.46
C SER A 51 39.26 3.13 -24.35
N SER A 52 38.80 3.96 -23.41
CA SER A 52 39.58 4.42 -22.24
C SER A 52 39.96 3.30 -21.28
N ILE A 53 39.06 2.34 -21.03
CA ILE A 53 39.32 1.19 -20.15
C ILE A 53 40.30 0.22 -20.82
N LEU A 54 40.10 -0.03 -22.11
CA LEU A 54 40.98 -0.91 -22.90
C LEU A 54 42.40 -0.31 -22.99
N GLU A 55 42.51 1.00 -23.20
CA GLU A 55 43.80 1.69 -23.20
C GLU A 55 44.55 1.55 -21.88
N GLN A 56 43.87 1.70 -20.74
CA GLN A 56 44.47 1.51 -19.41
C GLN A 56 44.96 0.07 -19.21
N ARG A 57 44.18 -0.93 -19.63
CA ARG A 57 44.58 -2.34 -19.58
C ARG A 57 45.79 -2.63 -20.46
N ILE A 58 45.84 -2.06 -21.67
CA ILE A 58 46.98 -2.22 -22.61
C ILE A 58 48.26 -1.60 -22.02
N ARG A 59 48.15 -0.48 -21.30
CA ARG A 59 49.29 0.16 -20.62
C ARG A 59 49.83 -0.64 -19.42
N GLY A 60 49.19 -1.76 -19.04
CA GLY A 60 49.65 -2.62 -17.94
C GLY A 60 49.44 -2.03 -16.54
N VAL A 61 48.65 -0.95 -16.43
CA VAL A 61 48.34 -0.31 -15.14
C VAL A 61 47.16 -1.06 -14.50
N GLN A 62 47.46 -2.06 -13.65
CA GLN A 62 46.47 -2.68 -12.79
C GLN A 62 46.25 -1.82 -11.53
N GLU A 63 45.33 -0.85 -11.58
CA GLU A 63 44.78 -0.17 -10.39
C GLU A 63 43.82 -1.09 -9.58
N GLU A 64 44.11 -2.40 -9.47
CA GLU A 64 43.19 -3.39 -8.87
C GLU A 64 42.88 -3.10 -7.39
N SER A 65 43.84 -2.57 -6.63
CA SER A 65 43.65 -2.22 -5.21
C SER A 65 42.74 -1.01 -4.99
N GLY A 66 42.73 -0.02 -5.89
CA GLY A 66 41.89 1.18 -5.76
C GLY A 66 40.45 0.94 -6.25
N LEU A 67 40.28 0.07 -7.24
CA LEU A 67 38.99 -0.29 -7.84
C LEU A 67 38.13 -1.20 -6.96
N ALA A 68 38.65 -1.71 -5.85
CA ALA A 68 37.86 -2.52 -4.91
C ALA A 68 36.77 -1.69 -4.20
N GLU A 69 37.13 -0.49 -3.75
CA GLU A 69 36.28 0.39 -2.92
C GLU A 69 35.81 1.66 -3.65
N THR A 70 36.50 2.03 -4.73
CA THR A 70 36.15 3.19 -5.56
C THR A 70 35.87 2.76 -6.99
N GLY A 71 35.06 3.55 -7.68
CA GLY A 71 34.74 3.36 -9.09
C GLY A 71 34.80 4.68 -9.86
N ARG A 72 34.67 4.57 -11.18
CA ARG A 72 34.56 5.72 -12.09
C ARG A 72 33.29 5.65 -12.90
N VAL A 73 32.59 6.77 -13.06
CA VAL A 73 31.39 6.86 -13.89
C VAL A 73 31.77 6.64 -15.35
N LEU A 74 31.13 5.67 -16.00
CA LEU A 74 31.23 5.40 -17.43
C LEU A 74 30.23 6.21 -18.24
N SER A 75 29.00 6.31 -17.73
CA SER A 75 27.95 7.10 -18.35
C SER A 75 26.92 7.47 -17.29
N VAL A 76 26.25 8.59 -17.50
CA VAL A 76 25.17 9.06 -16.66
C VAL A 76 24.08 9.68 -17.53
N GLY A 77 22.82 9.37 -17.22
CA GLY A 77 21.67 9.93 -17.91
C GLY A 77 20.36 9.45 -17.29
N ASP A 78 19.33 10.29 -17.36
CA ASP A 78 17.99 10.03 -16.84
C ASP A 78 17.98 9.56 -15.36
N GLY A 79 18.91 10.07 -14.56
CA GLY A 79 19.07 9.69 -13.15
C GLY A 79 19.68 8.30 -12.90
N ILE A 80 20.32 7.69 -13.90
CA ILE A 80 21.08 6.44 -13.76
C ILE A 80 22.54 6.66 -14.14
N ALA A 81 23.45 6.16 -13.30
CA ALA A 81 24.87 6.13 -13.56
C ALA A 81 25.34 4.68 -13.73
N ARG A 82 26.16 4.42 -14.76
CA ARG A 82 26.92 3.18 -14.92
C ARG A 82 28.33 3.43 -14.40
N VAL A 83 28.77 2.63 -13.44
CA VAL A 83 30.05 2.84 -12.75
C VAL A 83 30.95 1.63 -12.97
N HIS A 84 32.19 1.84 -13.35
CA HIS A 84 33.22 0.81 -13.43
C HIS A 84 34.03 0.73 -12.14
N GLY A 85 34.40 -0.47 -11.71
CA GLY A 85 35.05 -0.71 -10.42
C GLY A 85 34.04 -1.00 -9.31
N MET A 86 34.39 -0.64 -8.07
CA MET A 86 33.66 -1.01 -6.85
C MET A 86 33.43 -2.54 -6.74
N ASN A 87 34.49 -3.34 -6.93
CA ASN A 87 34.37 -4.82 -7.00
C ASN A 87 33.73 -5.45 -5.75
N ASN A 88 33.88 -4.80 -4.59
CA ASN A 88 33.35 -5.30 -3.33
C ASN A 88 31.92 -4.81 -3.02
N VAL A 89 31.29 -4.03 -3.91
CA VAL A 89 29.96 -3.44 -3.69
C VAL A 89 28.87 -4.47 -3.54
N GLN A 90 27.93 -4.20 -2.65
CA GLN A 90 26.77 -5.04 -2.40
C GLN A 90 25.57 -4.54 -3.19
N ALA A 91 24.61 -5.43 -3.43
CA ALA A 91 23.32 -5.03 -3.95
C ALA A 91 22.59 -4.19 -2.90
N GLU A 92 21.89 -3.14 -3.34
CA GLU A 92 21.19 -2.17 -2.48
C GLU A 92 22.10 -1.36 -1.55
N GLU A 93 23.42 -1.37 -1.79
CA GLU A 93 24.37 -0.52 -1.08
C GLU A 93 24.25 0.95 -1.51
N LEU A 94 24.42 1.85 -0.55
CA LEU A 94 24.53 3.28 -0.80
C LEU A 94 25.93 3.62 -1.31
N VAL A 95 25.99 4.54 -2.27
CA VAL A 95 27.25 5.09 -2.80
C VAL A 95 27.18 6.61 -2.85
N GLU A 96 28.33 7.24 -2.78
CA GLU A 96 28.49 8.68 -2.81
C GLU A 96 29.42 9.08 -3.96
N PHE A 97 28.93 10.01 -4.79
CA PHE A 97 29.66 10.57 -5.91
C PHE A 97 30.53 11.73 -5.41
N ALA A 98 31.65 12.03 -6.08
CA ALA A 98 32.52 13.14 -5.69
C ALA A 98 31.80 14.51 -5.66
N SER A 99 30.73 14.67 -6.44
CA SER A 99 29.80 15.79 -6.43
C SER A 99 28.91 15.89 -5.17
N GLY A 100 28.94 14.89 -4.28
CA GLY A 100 28.10 14.79 -3.09
C GLY A 100 26.71 14.19 -3.36
N VAL A 101 26.40 13.86 -4.61
CA VAL A 101 25.15 13.15 -4.94
C VAL A 101 25.23 11.72 -4.40
N LYS A 102 24.16 11.28 -3.75
CA LYS A 102 24.03 9.89 -3.29
C LYS A 102 23.31 9.04 -4.32
N GLY A 103 23.65 7.75 -4.37
CA GLY A 103 22.98 6.78 -5.22
C GLY A 103 22.87 5.41 -4.56
N MET A 104 22.06 4.53 -5.13
CA MET A 104 21.87 3.16 -4.67
C MET A 104 22.24 2.17 -5.77
N CYS A 105 23.07 1.19 -5.44
CA CYS A 105 23.45 0.12 -6.34
C CYS A 105 22.28 -0.85 -6.56
N MET A 106 21.86 -1.04 -7.82
CA MET A 106 20.76 -1.94 -8.17
C MET A 106 21.18 -3.13 -9.02
N ASN A 107 21.96 -2.91 -10.07
CA ASN A 107 22.43 -3.98 -10.95
C ASN A 107 23.94 -4.19 -10.74
N LEU A 108 24.35 -5.43 -10.49
CA LEU A 108 25.75 -5.83 -10.45
C LEU A 108 26.03 -6.69 -11.69
N GLU A 109 26.70 -6.12 -12.69
CA GLU A 109 27.05 -6.79 -13.94
C GLU A 109 28.55 -7.14 -13.95
N ALA A 110 29.00 -8.03 -14.84
CA ALA A 110 30.37 -8.58 -14.89
C ALA A 110 31.47 -7.57 -15.29
N GLY A 111 31.26 -6.27 -15.06
CA GLY A 111 32.21 -5.22 -15.40
C GLY A 111 31.72 -3.79 -15.12
N GLN A 112 30.47 -3.63 -14.68
CA GLN A 112 29.93 -2.35 -14.26
C GLN A 112 28.83 -2.54 -13.21
N VAL A 113 28.56 -1.47 -12.49
CA VAL A 113 27.51 -1.37 -11.49
C VAL A 113 26.50 -0.34 -11.96
N GLY A 114 25.23 -0.74 -12.03
CA GLY A 114 24.11 0.17 -12.30
C GLY A 114 23.65 0.83 -11.02
N VAL A 115 23.86 2.15 -10.92
CA VAL A 115 23.53 2.97 -9.75
C VAL A 115 22.39 3.92 -10.11
N VAL A 116 21.34 3.93 -9.30
CA VAL A 116 20.26 4.91 -9.42
C VAL A 116 20.56 6.12 -8.53
N LEU A 117 20.36 7.33 -9.04
CA LEU A 117 20.72 8.56 -8.33
C LEU A 117 19.54 9.07 -7.49
N PHE A 118 19.81 9.46 -6.23
CA PHE A 118 18.82 10.08 -5.36
C PHE A 118 18.66 11.59 -5.60
N GLY A 119 19.50 12.18 -6.45
CA GLY A 119 19.46 13.59 -6.82
C GLY A 119 19.44 13.80 -8.34
N SER A 120 19.71 15.03 -8.76
CA SER A 120 19.86 15.36 -10.18
C SER A 120 21.20 14.83 -10.72
N ASP A 121 21.16 14.30 -11.93
CA ASP A 121 22.32 13.90 -12.73
C ASP A 121 23.15 15.08 -13.27
N ARG A 122 22.66 16.33 -13.19
CA ARG A 122 23.36 17.53 -13.70
C ARG A 122 24.74 17.75 -13.10
N LEU A 123 24.94 17.30 -11.87
CA LEU A 123 26.21 17.46 -11.15
C LEU A 123 27.17 16.29 -11.39
N VAL A 124 26.66 15.18 -11.94
CA VAL A 124 27.44 13.95 -12.15
C VAL A 124 28.01 13.95 -13.57
N LYS A 125 29.29 13.59 -13.71
CA LYS A 125 29.99 13.57 -15.01
C LYS A 125 30.68 12.24 -15.28
N GLU A 126 30.91 11.93 -16.56
CA GLU A 126 31.77 10.82 -16.96
C GLU A 126 33.19 10.99 -16.38
N GLY A 127 33.78 9.89 -15.93
CA GLY A 127 35.10 9.85 -15.28
C GLY A 127 35.09 10.24 -13.80
N GLU A 128 33.98 10.73 -13.26
CA GLU A 128 33.86 11.11 -11.84
C GLU A 128 34.06 9.90 -10.91
N THR A 129 34.71 10.13 -9.78
CA THR A 129 34.94 9.11 -8.76
C THR A 129 33.66 8.85 -7.96
N VAL A 130 33.37 7.57 -7.75
CA VAL A 130 32.28 7.08 -6.90
C VAL A 130 32.88 6.27 -5.77
N LYS A 131 32.42 6.52 -4.54
CA LYS A 131 32.89 5.83 -3.35
C LYS A 131 31.73 5.07 -2.70
N ARG A 132 32.02 3.86 -2.26
CA ARG A 132 31.11 3.05 -1.45
C ARG A 132 30.96 3.61 -0.05
N THR A 133 29.76 3.52 0.52
CA THR A 133 29.55 3.84 1.93
C THR A 133 29.73 2.63 2.84
N GLY A 134 29.64 1.40 2.30
CA GLY A 134 29.64 0.16 3.09
C GLY A 134 28.31 -0.10 3.81
N GLU A 135 27.31 0.75 3.60
CA GLU A 135 26.01 0.70 4.27
C GLU A 135 24.91 0.40 3.24
N ILE A 136 24.10 -0.62 3.51
CA ILE A 136 22.79 -0.76 2.86
C ILE A 136 21.93 0.41 3.32
N VAL A 137 21.11 0.97 2.43
CA VAL A 137 20.27 2.15 2.71
C VAL A 137 19.61 2.05 4.08
N ASP A 138 20.08 2.89 5.00
CA ASP A 138 19.60 3.01 6.37
C ASP A 138 19.01 4.41 6.62
N VAL A 139 18.14 4.47 7.62
CA VAL A 139 17.39 5.69 7.95
C VAL A 139 17.34 5.88 9.46
N PRO A 140 17.39 7.13 9.94
CA PRO A 140 17.19 7.44 11.35
C PRO A 140 15.79 6.99 11.79
N VAL A 141 15.70 6.43 13.01
CA VAL A 141 14.44 6.01 13.63
C VAL A 141 14.34 6.51 15.07
N GLY A 142 13.13 6.51 15.63
CA GLY A 142 12.89 6.88 17.04
C GLY A 142 11.87 8.00 17.23
N GLU A 143 11.54 8.27 18.48
CA GLU A 143 10.54 9.28 18.87
C GLU A 143 10.90 10.71 18.48
N ALA A 144 12.19 11.00 18.28
CA ALA A 144 12.66 12.33 17.85
C ALA A 144 12.13 12.75 16.46
N LEU A 145 11.55 11.82 15.69
CA LEU A 145 10.89 12.07 14.41
C LEU A 145 9.43 12.54 14.57
N LEU A 146 8.81 12.35 15.73
CA LEU A 146 7.43 12.79 15.96
C LEU A 146 7.34 14.31 15.81
N GLY A 147 6.38 14.77 15.01
CA GLY A 147 6.21 16.19 14.67
C GLY A 147 7.12 16.70 13.56
N ARG A 148 7.95 15.84 12.97
CA ARG A 148 8.93 16.20 11.94
C ARG A 148 8.47 15.81 10.54
N VAL A 149 8.94 16.56 9.56
CA VAL A 149 8.81 16.22 8.14
C VAL A 149 10.20 15.90 7.60
N VAL A 150 10.35 14.70 7.05
CA VAL A 150 11.61 14.16 6.52
C VAL A 150 11.48 13.72 5.08
N ASP A 151 12.60 13.71 4.35
CA ASP A 151 12.69 13.11 3.02
C ASP A 151 12.79 11.57 3.07
N ALA A 152 12.93 10.93 1.90
CA ALA A 152 13.02 9.48 1.79
C ALA A 152 14.30 8.88 2.41
N LEU A 153 15.32 9.67 2.72
CA LEU A 153 16.56 9.25 3.39
C LEU A 153 16.57 9.63 4.88
N GLY A 154 15.49 10.24 5.39
CA GLY A 154 15.34 10.66 6.77
C GLY A 154 15.97 12.02 7.10
N ASN A 155 16.38 12.80 6.10
CA ASN A 155 16.85 14.16 6.32
C ASN A 155 15.66 15.09 6.61
N PRO A 156 15.74 16.00 7.59
CA PRO A 156 14.66 16.93 7.87
C PRO A 156 14.50 17.97 6.77
N ILE A 157 13.27 18.20 6.33
CA ILE A 157 12.91 19.18 5.29
C ILE A 157 11.91 20.24 5.80
N ASP A 158 11.61 20.23 7.10
CA ASP A 158 10.70 21.17 7.78
C ASP A 158 11.37 22.46 8.27
N GLY A 159 12.68 22.60 8.15
CA GLY A 159 13.43 23.76 8.64
C GLY A 159 13.54 23.85 10.18
N LYS A 160 13.11 22.82 10.93
CA LYS A 160 13.12 22.80 12.41
C LYS A 160 14.44 22.30 13.01
N GLY A 161 15.53 22.34 12.24
CA GLY A 161 16.86 21.85 12.63
C GLY A 161 17.05 20.32 12.46
N PRO A 162 18.18 19.76 12.89
CA PRO A 162 18.49 18.33 12.71
C PRO A 162 17.59 17.40 13.54
N ILE A 163 17.49 16.13 13.14
CA ILE A 163 16.83 15.08 13.94
C ILE A 163 17.81 14.59 15.00
N LYS A 164 17.39 14.59 16.27
CA LYS A 164 18.22 14.15 17.41
C LYS A 164 17.98 12.67 17.71
N THR A 165 18.44 11.78 16.83
CA THR A 165 18.43 10.33 17.09
C THR A 165 19.78 9.71 16.76
N THR A 166 20.15 8.68 17.53
CA THR A 166 21.37 7.88 17.32
C THR A 166 21.07 6.52 16.72
N GLU A 167 19.81 6.06 16.75
CA GLU A 167 19.43 4.77 16.19
C GLU A 167 19.13 4.90 14.70
N LYS A 168 19.67 3.97 13.91
CA LYS A 168 19.35 3.79 12.51
C LYS A 168 18.85 2.38 12.24
N ARG A 169 17.99 2.23 11.24
CA ARG A 169 17.54 0.93 10.74
C ARG A 169 17.59 0.91 9.22
N ARG A 170 17.87 -0.27 8.66
CA ARG A 170 17.80 -0.48 7.20
C ARG A 170 16.37 -0.17 6.71
N ALA A 171 16.26 0.46 5.55
CA ALA A 171 14.96 0.72 4.93
C ALA A 171 14.25 -0.58 4.53
N GLN A 172 15.02 -1.57 4.07
CA GLN A 172 14.50 -2.85 3.58
C GLN A 172 14.81 -3.99 4.56
N LEU A 173 13.99 -4.11 5.60
CA LEU A 173 14.06 -5.24 6.53
C LEU A 173 13.13 -6.37 6.11
N LYS A 174 13.47 -7.58 6.55
CA LYS A 174 12.62 -8.76 6.36
C LYS A 174 11.39 -8.66 7.25
N ALA A 175 10.22 -8.98 6.69
CA ALA A 175 8.98 -9.05 7.46
C ALA A 175 9.04 -10.12 8.57
N PRO A 176 8.29 -9.95 9.67
CA PRO A 176 8.12 -10.99 10.68
C PRO A 176 7.56 -12.27 10.06
N GLY A 177 8.13 -13.43 10.43
CA GLY A 177 7.61 -14.75 10.05
C GLY A 177 6.26 -15.07 10.71
N ILE A 178 5.82 -16.33 10.65
CA ILE A 178 4.51 -16.74 11.20
C ILE A 178 4.51 -16.74 12.74
N LEU A 179 5.48 -17.41 13.37
CA LEU A 179 5.58 -17.57 14.82
C LEU A 179 5.57 -16.26 15.66
N PRO A 180 6.23 -15.16 15.25
CA PRO A 180 6.22 -13.91 16.01
C PRO A 180 4.90 -13.12 15.93
N ARG A 181 3.95 -13.51 15.07
CA ARG A 181 2.68 -12.80 14.87
C ARG A 181 1.60 -13.24 15.87
N ARG A 182 0.60 -12.38 16.07
CA ARG A 182 -0.66 -12.68 16.78
C ARG A 182 -1.84 -12.30 15.90
N SER A 183 -2.97 -12.99 16.06
CA SER A 183 -4.24 -12.60 15.45
C SER A 183 -4.65 -11.18 15.86
N VAL A 184 -5.19 -10.43 14.91
CA VAL A 184 -5.67 -9.06 15.12
C VAL A 184 -7.01 -9.09 15.86
N ASN A 185 -7.06 -8.44 17.02
CA ASN A 185 -8.24 -8.39 17.91
C ASN A 185 -8.47 -7.03 18.56
N GLU A 186 -7.59 -6.06 18.32
CA GLU A 186 -7.70 -4.69 18.85
C GLU A 186 -8.09 -3.74 17.71
N PRO A 187 -9.09 -2.87 17.89
CA PRO A 187 -9.53 -1.96 16.84
C PRO A 187 -8.56 -0.79 16.63
N VAL A 188 -8.51 -0.31 15.39
CA VAL A 188 -8.11 1.06 15.04
C VAL A 188 -9.39 1.84 14.78
N GLN A 189 -9.69 2.81 15.65
CA GLN A 189 -10.90 3.62 15.50
C GLN A 189 -10.65 4.73 14.50
N THR A 190 -11.25 4.65 13.32
CA THR A 190 -11.11 5.69 12.30
C THR A 190 -11.96 6.92 12.63
N GLY A 191 -13.02 6.73 13.41
CA GLY A 191 -14.00 7.76 13.73
C GLY A 191 -14.95 8.05 12.57
N LEU A 192 -14.90 7.26 11.50
CA LEU A 192 -15.85 7.31 10.39
C LEU A 192 -16.91 6.24 10.59
N LYS A 193 -18.17 6.64 10.72
CA LYS A 193 -19.32 5.73 10.92
C LYS A 193 -19.32 4.59 9.89
N SER A 194 -19.12 4.95 8.63
CA SER A 194 -19.14 4.01 7.51
C SER A 194 -17.99 3.00 7.52
N VAL A 195 -16.84 3.34 8.10
CA VAL A 195 -15.69 2.44 8.19
C VAL A 195 -15.81 1.55 9.41
N ASP A 196 -15.92 2.15 10.60
CA ASP A 196 -15.88 1.41 11.87
C ASP A 196 -17.09 0.45 12.03
N ALA A 197 -18.24 0.78 11.41
CA ALA A 197 -19.43 -0.08 11.43
C ALA A 197 -19.42 -1.19 10.37
N MET A 198 -18.92 -0.94 9.14
CA MET A 198 -19.08 -1.88 8.00
C MET A 198 -17.78 -2.57 7.57
N VAL A 199 -16.65 -1.86 7.62
CA VAL A 199 -15.34 -2.32 7.14
C VAL A 199 -14.28 -1.99 8.20
N PRO A 200 -14.38 -2.62 9.39
CA PRO A 200 -13.54 -2.29 10.52
C PRO A 200 -12.07 -2.61 10.26
N ILE A 201 -11.19 -1.81 10.87
CA ILE A 201 -9.74 -1.91 10.75
C ILE A 201 -9.15 -2.26 12.12
N GLY A 202 -8.30 -3.28 12.16
CA GLY A 202 -7.61 -3.70 13.38
C GLY A 202 -6.13 -3.31 13.47
N ARG A 203 -5.58 -3.33 14.68
CA ARG A 203 -4.17 -3.08 14.97
C ARG A 203 -3.31 -4.23 14.43
N GLY A 204 -2.51 -3.96 13.40
CA GLY A 204 -1.73 -4.96 12.65
C GLY A 204 -2.38 -5.44 11.35
N GLN A 205 -3.55 -4.89 10.97
CA GLN A 205 -4.21 -5.17 9.68
C GLN A 205 -3.64 -4.30 8.54
N ARG A 206 -3.84 -4.75 7.30
CA ARG A 206 -3.58 -3.95 6.09
C ARG A 206 -4.89 -3.73 5.34
N GLU A 207 -5.37 -2.49 5.31
CA GLU A 207 -6.66 -2.15 4.67
C GLU A 207 -6.43 -1.19 3.50
N LEU A 208 -6.77 -1.62 2.28
CA LEU A 208 -6.53 -0.83 1.07
C LEU A 208 -7.58 0.26 0.89
N ILE A 209 -7.16 1.53 0.78
CA ILE A 209 -8.05 2.62 0.35
C ILE A 209 -7.87 2.79 -1.16
N ILE A 210 -8.86 2.37 -1.93
CA ILE A 210 -8.80 2.33 -3.39
C ILE A 210 -9.95 3.12 -4.00
N GLY A 211 -9.67 3.84 -5.08
CA GLY A 211 -10.69 4.54 -5.83
C GLY A 211 -10.11 5.60 -6.75
N ASP A 212 -10.99 6.25 -7.49
CA ASP A 212 -10.59 7.23 -8.49
C ASP A 212 -10.00 8.50 -7.88
N ARG A 213 -9.41 9.32 -8.73
CA ARG A 213 -8.92 10.64 -8.33
C ARG A 213 -10.07 11.47 -7.71
N GLN A 214 -9.75 12.25 -6.67
CA GLN A 214 -10.69 13.18 -6.02
C GLN A 214 -11.93 12.55 -5.35
N THR A 215 -11.90 11.27 -4.98
CA THR A 215 -13.01 10.59 -4.28
C THR A 215 -12.94 10.63 -2.74
N GLY A 216 -11.95 11.33 -2.17
CA GLY A 216 -11.79 11.47 -0.71
C GLY A 216 -10.85 10.46 -0.05
N LYS A 217 -10.00 9.74 -0.81
CA LYS A 217 -9.04 8.75 -0.27
C LYS A 217 -8.16 9.31 0.85
N THR A 218 -7.48 10.43 0.59
CA THR A 218 -6.62 11.11 1.57
C THR A 218 -7.43 11.63 2.77
N ALA A 219 -8.69 12.04 2.57
CA ALA A 219 -9.55 12.51 3.65
C ALA A 219 -9.88 11.37 4.64
N VAL A 220 -10.20 10.18 4.15
CA VAL A 220 -10.44 8.99 4.98
C VAL A 220 -9.21 8.66 5.84
N ALA A 221 -8.02 8.67 5.23
CA ALA A 221 -6.78 8.41 5.93
C ALA A 221 -6.45 9.49 6.98
N LEU A 222 -6.67 10.76 6.65
CA LEU A 222 -6.45 11.87 7.58
C LEU A 222 -7.43 11.85 8.75
N ASP A 223 -8.71 11.61 8.52
CA ASP A 223 -9.71 11.51 9.59
C ASP A 223 -9.34 10.39 10.57
N ALA A 224 -8.85 9.25 10.07
CA ALA A 224 -8.33 8.18 10.90
C ALA A 224 -7.14 8.63 11.76
N MET A 225 -6.21 9.42 11.24
CA MET A 225 -5.09 9.99 12.02
C MET A 225 -5.57 11.01 13.06
N LEU A 226 -6.48 11.90 12.69
CA LEU A 226 -7.01 12.95 13.57
C LEU A 226 -7.77 12.33 14.76
N ASN A 227 -8.51 11.24 14.53
CA ASN A 227 -9.24 10.57 15.59
C ASN A 227 -8.32 10.00 16.70
N GLN A 228 -7.06 9.69 16.37
CA GLN A 228 -6.11 9.13 17.35
C GLN A 228 -5.71 10.12 18.45
N GLY A 229 -5.96 11.43 18.25
CA GLY A 229 -5.73 12.45 19.26
C GLY A 229 -6.47 12.16 20.59
N ARG A 230 -7.60 11.43 20.54
CA ARG A 230 -8.37 11.01 21.72
C ARG A 230 -7.55 10.15 22.68
N TRP A 231 -6.74 9.22 22.17
CA TRP A 231 -5.90 8.34 22.99
C TRP A 231 -4.49 8.89 23.18
N ASN A 232 -3.93 9.59 22.18
CA ASN A 232 -2.58 10.13 22.25
C ASN A 232 -2.41 11.25 23.28
N LYS A 233 -3.50 11.94 23.64
CA LYS A 233 -3.54 12.90 24.77
C LYS A 233 -3.61 12.23 26.14
N GLY A 234 -4.00 10.95 26.19
CA GLY A 234 -4.09 10.17 27.43
C GLY A 234 -2.73 9.68 27.94
N THR A 235 -2.75 9.02 29.10
CA THR A 235 -1.57 8.47 29.76
C THR A 235 -1.29 7.00 29.41
N ASP A 236 -2.27 6.29 28.85
CA ASP A 236 -2.17 4.86 28.55
C ASP A 236 -1.46 4.59 27.21
N GLU A 237 -0.17 4.24 27.29
CA GLU A 237 0.66 3.89 26.12
C GLU A 237 0.09 2.75 25.27
N LYS A 238 -0.65 1.80 25.85
CA LYS A 238 -1.21 0.67 25.09
C LYS A 238 -2.34 1.13 24.16
N LYS A 239 -3.04 2.21 24.51
CA LYS A 239 -4.11 2.77 23.69
C LYS A 239 -3.62 3.78 22.67
N LYS A 240 -2.46 4.40 22.90
CA LYS A 240 -1.84 5.33 21.93
C LYS A 240 -1.62 4.66 20.57
N LEU A 241 -1.64 5.49 19.53
CA LEU A 241 -1.40 5.09 18.16
C LEU A 241 -0.61 6.20 17.45
N TYR A 242 0.67 5.96 17.21
CA TYR A 242 1.54 6.90 16.50
C TYR A 242 1.27 6.80 14.99
N CYS A 243 1.28 7.92 14.28
CA CYS A 243 0.92 7.95 12.86
C CYS A 243 2.14 8.25 12.00
N ILE A 244 2.24 7.58 10.84
CA ILE A 244 3.23 7.85 9.81
C ILE A 244 2.47 8.08 8.51
N TYR A 245 2.67 9.23 7.89
CA TYR A 245 2.10 9.54 6.58
C TYR A 245 3.21 9.63 5.54
N VAL A 246 3.18 8.75 4.54
CA VAL A 246 4.17 8.70 3.46
C VAL A 246 3.55 9.29 2.19
N ALA A 247 3.98 10.49 1.82
CA ALA A 247 3.59 11.15 0.59
C ALA A 247 4.53 10.73 -0.55
N VAL A 248 4.01 10.02 -1.55
CA VAL A 248 4.77 9.53 -2.71
C VAL A 248 4.28 10.21 -3.98
N GLY A 249 5.15 10.96 -4.65
CA GLY A 249 4.83 11.64 -5.90
C GLY A 249 3.74 12.71 -5.77
N GLN A 250 3.44 13.15 -4.55
CA GLN A 250 2.49 14.24 -4.30
C GLN A 250 3.15 15.60 -4.57
N LYS A 251 2.33 16.62 -4.84
CA LYS A 251 2.82 18.00 -4.97
C LYS A 251 3.23 18.54 -3.60
N ARG A 252 4.32 19.31 -3.54
CA ARG A 252 4.81 19.96 -2.31
C ARG A 252 3.72 20.81 -1.63
N SER A 253 2.92 21.54 -2.41
CA SER A 253 1.81 22.35 -1.89
C SER A 253 0.76 21.51 -1.17
N THR A 254 0.45 20.32 -1.69
CA THR A 254 -0.52 19.40 -1.07
C THR A 254 0.03 18.84 0.25
N VAL A 255 1.31 18.49 0.29
CA VAL A 255 1.97 18.04 1.54
C VAL A 255 2.00 19.16 2.57
N ALA A 256 2.34 20.39 2.17
CA ALA A 256 2.33 21.54 3.08
C ALA A 256 0.93 21.84 3.64
N GLN A 257 -0.11 21.75 2.81
CA GLN A 257 -1.50 21.87 3.26
C GLN A 257 -1.87 20.76 4.25
N LEU A 258 -1.44 19.53 3.99
CA LEU A 258 -1.68 18.39 4.87
C LEU A 258 -1.01 18.58 6.24
N VAL A 259 0.25 19.01 6.27
CA VAL A 259 0.96 19.36 7.51
C VAL A 259 0.17 20.43 8.27
N LYS A 260 -0.25 21.49 7.59
CA LYS A 260 -1.04 22.58 8.19
C LYS A 260 -2.33 22.06 8.81
N THR A 261 -3.07 21.21 8.12
CA THR A 261 -4.30 20.60 8.65
C THR A 261 -4.03 19.74 9.89
N LEU A 262 -2.93 18.98 9.91
CA LEU A 262 -2.54 18.22 11.09
C LEU A 262 -2.10 19.11 12.25
N GLU A 263 -1.45 20.26 11.99
CA GLU A 263 -1.09 21.25 13.01
C GLU A 263 -2.33 21.95 13.58
N GLU A 264 -3.26 22.39 12.72
CA GLU A 264 -4.54 23.01 13.11
C GLU A 264 -5.40 22.10 14.00
N ASN A 265 -5.25 20.78 13.86
CA ASN A 265 -5.96 19.77 14.65
C ASN A 265 -5.10 19.12 15.75
N ASP A 266 -3.92 19.68 16.05
CA ASP A 266 -3.01 19.20 17.11
C ASP A 266 -2.53 17.73 16.94
N ALA A 267 -2.54 17.22 15.71
CA ALA A 267 -2.19 15.85 15.37
C ALA A 267 -0.72 15.64 15.01
N MET A 268 0.03 16.72 14.73
CA MET A 268 1.46 16.61 14.43
C MET A 268 2.29 16.04 15.59
N LYS A 269 1.86 16.22 16.84
CA LYS A 269 2.57 15.74 18.06
C LYS A 269 2.89 14.24 18.05
N TYR A 270 2.08 13.44 17.36
CA TYR A 270 2.23 11.99 17.28
C TYR A 270 2.39 11.50 15.83
N THR A 271 2.66 12.41 14.89
CA THR A 271 2.74 12.11 13.46
C THR A 271 4.15 12.33 12.90
N ILE A 272 4.63 11.40 12.08
CA ILE A 272 5.82 11.55 11.24
C ILE A 272 5.37 11.68 9.80
N ILE A 273 5.91 12.64 9.05
CA ILE A 273 5.65 12.76 7.61
C ILE A 273 6.92 12.44 6.84
N VAL A 274 6.84 11.45 5.96
CA VAL A 274 7.89 11.12 4.99
C VAL A 274 7.42 11.60 3.63
N ALA A 275 8.11 12.59 3.06
CA ALA A 275 7.71 13.17 1.79
C ALA A 275 8.76 12.92 0.70
N ALA A 276 8.38 12.12 -0.30
CA ALA A 276 9.07 12.03 -1.58
C ALA A 276 8.19 12.65 -2.66
N THR A 277 8.42 13.93 -2.95
CA THR A 277 7.50 14.72 -3.77
C THR A 277 7.73 14.54 -5.26
N ALA A 278 6.77 14.93 -6.10
CA ALA A 278 6.87 14.77 -7.56
C ALA A 278 8.08 15.49 -8.20
N SER A 279 8.66 16.49 -7.52
CA SER A 279 9.84 17.21 -8.00
C SER A 279 11.16 16.48 -7.73
N GLU A 280 11.14 15.42 -6.93
CA GLU A 280 12.31 14.63 -6.56
C GLU A 280 12.50 13.42 -7.46
N ALA A 281 13.71 12.87 -7.45
CA ALA A 281 14.11 11.75 -8.30
C ALA A 281 13.27 10.49 -8.04
N ALA A 282 13.06 9.68 -9.07
CA ALA A 282 12.29 8.44 -8.98
C ALA A 282 12.77 7.47 -7.88
N PRO A 283 14.09 7.32 -7.60
CA PRO A 283 14.56 6.46 -6.52
C PRO A 283 14.12 6.89 -5.12
N LEU A 284 13.92 8.20 -4.89
CA LEU A 284 13.38 8.70 -3.61
C LEU A 284 11.90 8.30 -3.46
N GLN A 285 11.12 8.40 -4.53
CA GLN A 285 9.71 7.96 -4.54
C GLN A 285 9.59 6.43 -4.36
N TYR A 286 10.55 5.67 -4.90
CA TYR A 286 10.64 4.22 -4.70
C TYR A 286 10.93 3.83 -3.25
N ILE A 287 11.90 4.49 -2.59
CA ILE A 287 12.37 4.09 -1.26
C ILE A 287 11.52 4.66 -0.11
N ALA A 288 10.83 5.79 -0.30
CA ALA A 288 10.08 6.47 0.77
C ALA A 288 9.11 5.57 1.55
N PRO A 289 8.31 4.67 0.91
CA PRO A 289 7.47 3.73 1.66
C PRO A 289 8.26 2.77 2.55
N PHE A 290 9.44 2.32 2.12
CA PHE A 290 10.31 1.47 2.93
C PHE A 290 10.89 2.23 4.13
N THR A 291 11.28 3.49 3.93
CA THR A 291 11.74 4.39 4.98
C THR A 291 10.66 4.62 6.03
N GLY A 292 9.45 5.00 5.61
CA GLY A 292 8.32 5.16 6.53
C GLY A 292 7.98 3.86 7.26
N CYS A 293 8.05 2.72 6.56
CA CYS A 293 7.83 1.42 7.17
C CYS A 293 8.86 1.14 8.28
N SER A 294 10.16 1.37 8.06
CA SER A 294 11.19 1.19 9.10
C SER A 294 11.00 2.11 10.30
N MET A 295 10.53 3.35 10.10
CA MET A 295 10.15 4.25 11.20
C MET A 295 8.96 3.71 11.99
N GLY A 296 7.96 3.13 11.32
CA GLY A 296 6.82 2.47 11.96
C GLY A 296 7.18 1.16 12.69
N GLU A 297 8.09 0.37 12.13
CA GLU A 297 8.58 -0.88 12.74
C GLU A 297 9.32 -0.61 14.05
N TRP A 298 10.00 0.53 14.17
CA TRP A 298 10.60 0.93 15.44
C TRP A 298 9.56 1.01 16.56
N PHE A 299 8.37 1.58 16.31
CA PHE A 299 7.30 1.58 17.30
C PHE A 299 6.77 0.16 17.57
N ARG A 300 6.53 -0.63 16.51
CA ARG A 300 6.06 -2.02 16.61
C ARG A 300 6.96 -2.87 17.51
N ASP A 301 8.26 -2.81 17.29
CA ASP A 301 9.24 -3.66 17.97
C ASP A 301 9.52 -3.19 19.40
N ASN A 302 9.14 -1.95 19.75
CA ASN A 302 9.22 -1.40 21.10
C ASN A 302 7.88 -1.49 21.86
N GLY A 303 7.00 -2.42 21.47
CA GLY A 303 5.72 -2.68 22.16
C GLY A 303 4.66 -1.58 21.97
N LYS A 304 4.90 -0.62 21.07
CA LYS A 304 3.97 0.46 20.74
C LYS A 304 3.12 0.11 19.51
N HIS A 305 2.11 0.94 19.25
CA HIS A 305 1.24 0.80 18.10
C HIS A 305 1.47 1.96 17.13
N ALA A 306 1.62 1.63 15.85
CA ALA A 306 1.74 2.61 14.78
C ALA A 306 0.72 2.35 13.65
N LEU A 307 0.26 3.44 13.04
CA LEU A 307 -0.56 3.47 11.84
C LEU A 307 0.27 4.13 10.73
N ILE A 308 0.49 3.41 9.63
CA ILE A 308 1.19 3.94 8.46
C ILE A 308 0.25 4.08 7.27
N ILE A 309 0.30 5.22 6.59
CA ILE A 309 -0.46 5.52 5.38
C ILE A 309 0.53 5.72 4.23
N TYR A 310 0.29 5.05 3.10
CA TYR A 310 1.09 5.22 1.88
C TYR A 310 0.25 5.90 0.80
N ASP A 311 0.52 7.17 0.48
CA ASP A 311 -0.27 8.00 -0.44
C ASP A 311 0.58 8.56 -1.61
N ASP A 312 0.69 7.85 -2.73
CA ASP A 312 0.06 6.55 -3.02
C ASP A 312 1.01 5.51 -3.63
N LEU A 313 0.63 4.23 -3.51
CA LEU A 313 1.46 3.12 -3.99
C LEU A 313 1.44 3.00 -5.52
N THR A 314 0.45 3.57 -6.19
CA THR A 314 0.43 3.66 -7.66
C THR A 314 1.64 4.47 -8.15
N LYS A 315 1.94 5.61 -7.52
CA LYS A 315 3.12 6.43 -7.85
C LYS A 315 4.45 5.73 -7.51
N GLN A 316 4.50 4.94 -6.44
CA GLN A 316 5.67 4.09 -6.15
C GLN A 316 5.90 3.06 -7.27
N ALA A 317 4.85 2.40 -7.75
CA ALA A 317 4.96 1.43 -8.84
C ALA A 317 5.44 2.10 -10.15
N VAL A 318 4.94 3.31 -10.45
CA VAL A 318 5.40 4.10 -11.60
C VAL A 318 6.89 4.46 -11.49
N ALA A 319 7.35 4.90 -10.31
CA ALA A 319 8.76 5.18 -10.07
C ALA A 319 9.63 3.92 -10.25
N TYR A 320 9.19 2.77 -9.73
CA TYR A 320 9.92 1.52 -9.90
C TYR A 320 9.97 1.05 -11.36
N ARG A 321 8.88 1.28 -12.11
CA ARG A 321 8.83 1.04 -13.55
C ARG A 321 9.85 1.88 -14.31
N GLN A 322 9.91 3.18 -14.03
CA GLN A 322 10.89 4.09 -14.64
C GLN A 322 12.31 3.59 -14.38
N MET A 323 12.65 3.30 -13.12
CA MET A 323 13.98 2.79 -12.75
C MET A 323 14.31 1.49 -13.50
N SER A 324 13.38 0.54 -13.53
CA SER A 324 13.61 -0.77 -14.15
C SER A 324 13.83 -0.69 -15.67
N LEU A 325 13.06 0.16 -16.35
CA LEU A 325 13.19 0.37 -17.80
C LEU A 325 14.53 1.03 -18.16
N LEU A 326 14.94 2.04 -17.39
CA LEU A 326 16.23 2.74 -17.60
C LEU A 326 17.43 1.82 -17.27
N LEU A 327 17.29 0.93 -16.28
CA LEU A 327 18.23 -0.16 -16.00
C LEU A 327 18.19 -1.28 -17.04
N ARG A 328 17.35 -1.17 -18.09
CA ARG A 328 17.17 -2.15 -19.16
C ARG A 328 16.74 -3.53 -18.67
N ARG A 329 16.00 -3.59 -17.57
CA ARG A 329 15.34 -4.83 -17.14
C ARG A 329 14.17 -5.13 -18.10
N PRO A 330 13.99 -6.38 -18.56
CA PRO A 330 12.86 -6.73 -19.41
C PRO A 330 11.52 -6.41 -18.73
N PRO A 331 10.62 -5.64 -19.38
CA PRO A 331 9.31 -5.35 -18.83
C PRO A 331 8.32 -6.52 -19.04
N GLY A 332 7.31 -6.57 -18.18
CA GLY A 332 6.16 -7.46 -18.29
C GLY A 332 4.88 -6.71 -18.68
N ARG A 333 3.75 -7.09 -18.08
CA ARG A 333 2.43 -6.50 -18.33
C ARG A 333 2.42 -4.99 -18.02
N GLU A 334 1.79 -4.20 -18.89
CA GLU A 334 1.70 -2.72 -18.76
C GLU A 334 3.06 -2.02 -18.57
N ALA A 335 4.11 -2.65 -19.13
CA ALA A 335 5.51 -2.26 -19.02
C ALA A 335 6.10 -2.24 -17.60
N TYR A 336 5.40 -2.79 -16.59
CA TYR A 336 5.94 -2.93 -15.25
C TYR A 336 7.02 -4.02 -15.18
N PRO A 337 8.00 -3.92 -14.27
CA PRO A 337 8.97 -4.98 -14.06
C PRO A 337 8.30 -6.25 -13.52
N GLY A 338 8.87 -7.42 -13.83
CA GLY A 338 8.28 -8.72 -13.47
C GLY A 338 8.12 -8.96 -11.97
N ASP A 339 8.84 -8.21 -11.14
CA ASP A 339 8.85 -8.28 -9.68
C ASP A 339 8.08 -7.12 -9.00
N VAL A 340 7.22 -6.40 -9.72
CA VAL A 340 6.38 -5.33 -9.12
C VAL A 340 5.43 -5.86 -8.04
N PHE A 341 5.03 -7.14 -8.10
CA PHE A 341 4.29 -7.78 -7.00
C PHE A 341 5.17 -7.94 -5.75
N TYR A 342 6.45 -8.29 -5.94
CA TYR A 342 7.42 -8.41 -4.86
C TYR A 342 7.66 -7.07 -4.15
N LEU A 343 7.65 -5.95 -4.90
CA LEU A 343 7.75 -4.60 -4.35
C LEU A 343 6.73 -4.33 -3.25
N HIS A 344 5.44 -4.53 -3.54
CA HIS A 344 4.36 -4.22 -2.59
C HIS A 344 4.17 -5.32 -1.56
N SER A 345 4.39 -6.59 -1.90
CA SER A 345 4.25 -7.68 -0.92
C SER A 345 5.27 -7.56 0.22
N ARG A 346 6.56 -7.35 -0.10
CA ARG A 346 7.59 -7.20 0.93
C ARG A 346 7.46 -5.91 1.75
N LEU A 347 6.79 -4.89 1.22
CA LEU A 347 6.44 -3.67 1.95
C LEU A 347 5.27 -3.93 2.91
N LEU A 348 4.14 -4.42 2.40
CA LEU A 348 2.90 -4.52 3.17
C LEU A 348 2.93 -5.67 4.18
N GLU A 349 3.66 -6.76 3.94
CA GLU A 349 3.82 -7.87 4.89
C GLU A 349 4.63 -7.52 6.15
N ARG A 350 5.31 -6.36 6.17
CA ARG A 350 6.01 -5.85 7.35
C ARG A 350 5.04 -5.28 8.40
N ALA A 351 3.85 -4.86 7.98
CA ALA A 351 2.79 -4.42 8.89
C ALA A 351 2.08 -5.65 9.50
N ALA A 352 2.25 -5.83 10.81
CA ALA A 352 1.68 -6.96 11.55
C ALA A 352 1.51 -6.63 13.04
N LYS A 353 0.69 -7.43 13.74
CA LYS A 353 0.59 -7.48 15.20
C LYS A 353 1.55 -8.53 15.74
N MET A 354 2.44 -8.11 16.64
CA MET A 354 3.42 -8.99 17.29
C MET A 354 2.78 -9.74 18.46
N ASN A 355 3.34 -10.90 18.79
CA ASN A 355 2.94 -11.65 19.97
C ASN A 355 3.43 -11.01 21.27
N GLU A 356 2.94 -11.49 22.41
CA GLU A 356 3.28 -10.95 23.73
C GLU A 356 4.76 -11.10 24.07
N LYS A 357 5.43 -12.15 23.56
CA LYS A 357 6.86 -12.39 23.80
C LYS A 357 7.75 -11.31 23.15
N LEU A 358 7.26 -10.67 22.10
CA LEU A 358 7.93 -9.58 21.40
C LEU A 358 7.29 -8.21 21.73
N GLY A 359 6.67 -8.09 22.91
CA GLY A 359 6.12 -6.83 23.43
C GLY A 359 4.72 -6.48 22.93
N GLY A 360 4.12 -7.25 22.02
CA GLY A 360 2.73 -7.07 21.61
C GLY A 360 2.43 -5.82 20.77
N GLY A 361 3.46 -5.13 20.27
CA GLY A 361 3.30 -3.95 19.43
C GLY A 361 2.71 -4.27 18.06
N SER A 362 2.31 -3.23 17.31
CA SER A 362 1.69 -3.41 15.98
C SER A 362 2.03 -2.30 15.01
N LEU A 363 2.10 -2.65 13.73
CA LEU A 363 2.07 -1.69 12.63
C LEU A 363 0.85 -2.00 11.76
N THR A 364 -0.12 -1.07 11.70
CA THR A 364 -1.29 -1.13 10.80
C THR A 364 -0.98 -0.33 9.55
N ALA A 365 -1.30 -0.85 8.36
CA ALA A 365 -1.05 -0.16 7.10
C ALA A 365 -2.33 0.19 6.34
N LEU A 366 -2.43 1.44 5.89
CA LEU A 366 -3.47 1.92 4.98
C LEU A 366 -2.82 2.34 3.66
N PRO A 367 -2.53 1.40 2.75
CA PRO A 367 -2.08 1.77 1.41
C PRO A 367 -3.21 2.45 0.65
N VAL A 368 -2.86 3.52 -0.07
CA VAL A 368 -3.76 4.21 -1.00
C VAL A 368 -3.40 3.78 -2.42
N ILE A 369 -4.42 3.50 -3.23
CA ILE A 369 -4.29 3.26 -4.68
C ILE A 369 -5.24 4.16 -5.44
N GLU A 370 -4.70 4.85 -6.44
CA GLU A 370 -5.46 5.60 -7.44
C GLU A 370 -5.79 4.69 -8.63
N THR A 371 -7.08 4.48 -8.88
CA THR A 371 -7.60 3.79 -10.08
C THR A 371 -7.80 4.78 -11.23
N GLN A 372 -7.95 4.24 -12.45
CA GLN A 372 -8.30 5.03 -13.63
C GLN A 372 -9.70 4.62 -14.10
N GLY A 373 -10.66 5.53 -14.00
CA GLY A 373 -12.04 5.30 -14.47
C GLY A 373 -12.78 4.17 -13.76
N GLY A 374 -12.52 3.98 -12.46
CA GLY A 374 -13.14 2.93 -11.64
C GLY A 374 -12.61 1.53 -11.89
N ASP A 375 -11.58 1.36 -12.73
CA ASP A 375 -11.07 0.04 -13.09
C ASP A 375 -10.19 -0.56 -11.97
N VAL A 376 -10.75 -1.57 -11.30
CA VAL A 376 -10.06 -2.40 -10.30
C VAL A 376 -9.33 -3.61 -10.90
N SER A 377 -9.51 -3.89 -12.19
CA SER A 377 -8.91 -5.03 -12.90
C SER A 377 -7.53 -4.72 -13.48
N ALA A 378 -7.11 -3.46 -13.41
CA ALA A 378 -5.76 -3.03 -13.76
C ALA A 378 -4.69 -3.78 -12.93
N TYR A 379 -3.47 -3.86 -13.47
CA TYR A 379 -2.45 -4.75 -12.92
C TYR A 379 -2.03 -4.43 -11.48
N ILE A 380 -1.80 -3.15 -11.15
CA ILE A 380 -1.37 -2.74 -9.79
C ILE A 380 -2.52 -2.87 -8.77
N PRO A 381 -3.74 -2.36 -9.00
CA PRO A 381 -4.88 -2.60 -8.12
C PRO A 381 -5.09 -4.08 -7.79
N THR A 382 -5.09 -4.95 -8.80
CA THR A 382 -5.29 -6.40 -8.63
C THR A 382 -4.22 -7.00 -7.71
N ASN A 383 -2.95 -6.63 -7.91
CA ASN A 383 -1.85 -7.10 -7.06
C ASN A 383 -2.06 -6.66 -5.60
N VAL A 384 -2.35 -5.38 -5.36
CA VAL A 384 -2.46 -4.86 -3.99
C VAL A 384 -3.70 -5.41 -3.27
N ILE A 385 -4.84 -5.55 -3.97
CA ILE A 385 -6.05 -6.21 -3.42
C ILE A 385 -5.74 -7.64 -2.95
N SER A 386 -4.90 -8.38 -3.69
CA SER A 386 -4.53 -9.74 -3.30
C SER A 386 -3.61 -9.81 -2.07
N ILE A 387 -2.85 -8.73 -1.80
CA ILE A 387 -1.90 -8.65 -0.68
C ILE A 387 -2.58 -8.15 0.60
N THR A 388 -3.49 -7.17 0.50
CA THR A 388 -4.14 -6.57 1.68
C THR A 388 -5.21 -7.48 2.27
N ASP A 389 -5.56 -7.22 3.54
CA ASP A 389 -6.59 -7.96 4.28
C ASP A 389 -8.00 -7.49 3.94
N GLY A 390 -8.15 -6.49 3.08
CA GLY A 390 -9.41 -5.87 2.76
C GLY A 390 -9.22 -4.65 1.87
N GLN A 391 -10.35 -4.05 1.51
CA GLN A 391 -10.41 -2.82 0.74
C GLN A 391 -11.62 -1.96 1.14
N ILE A 392 -11.40 -0.65 1.10
CA ILE A 392 -12.39 0.41 1.15
C ILE A 392 -12.41 1.04 -0.24
N PHE A 393 -13.45 0.71 -1.01
CA PHE A 393 -13.62 1.20 -2.38
C PHE A 393 -14.41 2.51 -2.39
N LEU A 394 -13.78 3.59 -2.85
CA LEU A 394 -14.38 4.92 -2.96
C LEU A 394 -14.81 5.21 -4.40
N GLU A 395 -16.12 5.36 -4.60
CA GLU A 395 -16.72 5.60 -5.92
C GLU A 395 -16.98 7.08 -6.18
N ALA A 396 -16.63 7.53 -7.39
CA ALA A 396 -16.92 8.88 -7.83
C ALA A 396 -18.43 9.15 -7.92
N GLU A 397 -19.23 8.18 -8.38
CA GLU A 397 -20.68 8.35 -8.53
C GLU A 397 -21.37 8.62 -7.18
N LEU A 398 -21.02 7.85 -6.14
CA LEU A 398 -21.51 8.08 -4.77
C LEU A 398 -21.11 9.45 -4.25
N PHE A 399 -19.87 9.89 -4.54
CA PHE A 399 -19.38 11.19 -4.13
C PHE A 399 -20.18 12.35 -4.74
N TYR A 400 -20.54 12.25 -6.04
CA TYR A 400 -21.36 13.24 -6.73
C TYR A 400 -22.84 13.21 -6.31
N LYS A 401 -23.36 12.04 -5.90
CA LYS A 401 -24.68 11.88 -5.26
C LYS A 401 -24.74 12.40 -3.82
N GLY A 402 -23.64 12.96 -3.31
CA GLY A 402 -23.57 13.54 -1.97
C GLY A 402 -23.35 12.53 -0.84
N VAL A 403 -23.04 11.27 -1.15
CA VAL A 403 -22.63 10.27 -0.15
C VAL A 403 -21.14 10.47 0.14
N ARG A 404 -20.82 11.01 1.32
CA ARG A 404 -19.45 11.33 1.75
C ARG A 404 -19.25 10.85 3.18
N PRO A 405 -18.25 10.00 3.47
CA PRO A 405 -17.29 9.39 2.54
C PRO A 405 -17.97 8.42 1.55
N ALA A 406 -17.45 8.37 0.32
CA ALA A 406 -18.10 7.72 -0.82
C ALA A 406 -17.85 6.20 -0.89
N ILE A 407 -18.06 5.50 0.22
CA ILE A 407 -17.74 4.06 0.35
C ILE A 407 -18.78 3.20 -0.38
N ASN A 408 -18.34 2.36 -1.30
CA ASN A 408 -19.18 1.31 -1.86
C ASN A 408 -19.25 0.12 -0.90
N VAL A 409 -20.42 -0.12 -0.30
CA VAL A 409 -20.64 -1.18 0.70
C VAL A 409 -20.52 -2.59 0.11
N GLY A 410 -20.86 -2.77 -1.17
CA GLY A 410 -20.82 -4.08 -1.85
C GLY A 410 -19.40 -4.51 -2.22
N LEU A 411 -18.55 -3.57 -2.63
CA LEU A 411 -17.17 -3.83 -3.04
C LEU A 411 -16.16 -3.73 -1.88
N SER A 412 -16.51 -3.00 -0.81
CA SER A 412 -15.63 -2.84 0.34
C SER A 412 -15.74 -4.04 1.30
N VAL A 413 -14.63 -4.56 1.78
CA VAL A 413 -14.58 -5.72 2.67
C VAL A 413 -13.35 -5.66 3.56
N SER A 414 -13.49 -6.09 4.81
CA SER A 414 -12.39 -6.34 5.75
C SER A 414 -12.43 -7.83 6.09
N ARG A 415 -11.37 -8.59 5.74
CA ARG A 415 -11.29 -10.05 5.96
C ARG A 415 -11.11 -10.40 7.44
N VAL A 416 -10.54 -9.49 8.24
CA VAL A 416 -10.52 -9.62 9.71
C VAL A 416 -11.93 -9.43 10.26
N GLY A 417 -12.69 -8.49 9.70
CA GLY A 417 -14.10 -8.28 9.98
C GLY A 417 -14.38 -7.99 11.46
N SER A 418 -15.44 -8.58 11.99
CA SER A 418 -15.93 -8.29 13.34
C SER A 418 -14.97 -8.60 14.49
N ALA A 419 -13.87 -9.33 14.24
CA ALA A 419 -12.82 -9.56 15.23
C ALA A 419 -12.04 -8.27 15.56
N ALA A 420 -12.02 -7.30 14.64
CA ALA A 420 -11.41 -5.99 14.81
C ALA A 420 -12.40 -4.92 15.30
N GLN A 421 -13.62 -5.28 15.71
CA GLN A 421 -14.62 -4.32 16.22
C GLN A 421 -14.68 -4.32 17.74
N VAL A 422 -15.02 -3.15 18.30
CA VAL A 422 -15.50 -3.06 19.69
C VAL A 422 -16.80 -3.83 19.79
N LYS A 423 -16.97 -4.57 20.89
CA LYS A 423 -18.13 -5.46 21.08
C LYS A 423 -19.46 -4.71 20.99
N ALA A 424 -19.55 -3.50 21.52
CA ALA A 424 -20.72 -2.62 21.38
C ALA A 424 -21.05 -2.33 19.90
N MET A 425 -20.05 -1.96 19.10
CA MET A 425 -20.25 -1.71 17.66
C MET A 425 -20.69 -2.99 16.93
N LYS A 426 -20.09 -4.13 17.26
CA LYS A 426 -20.46 -5.43 16.70
C LYS A 426 -21.92 -5.80 16.99
N GLN A 427 -22.42 -5.51 18.19
CA GLN A 427 -23.81 -5.79 18.58
C GLN A 427 -24.81 -4.98 17.75
N VAL A 428 -24.48 -3.75 17.37
CA VAL A 428 -25.40 -2.85 16.66
C VAL A 428 -25.24 -2.88 15.13
N ALA A 429 -24.03 -3.13 14.62
CA ALA A 429 -23.72 -3.05 13.20
C ALA A 429 -23.71 -4.41 12.48
N GLY A 430 -23.93 -5.52 13.18
CA GLY A 430 -23.75 -6.88 12.64
C GLY A 430 -24.55 -7.17 11.36
N SER A 431 -25.76 -6.63 11.23
CA SER A 431 -26.61 -6.76 10.05
C SER A 431 -26.53 -5.59 9.07
N LEU A 432 -25.87 -4.48 9.45
CA LEU A 432 -25.89 -3.22 8.68
C LEU A 432 -25.33 -3.38 7.27
N LYS A 433 -24.17 -4.04 7.14
CA LYS A 433 -23.51 -4.23 5.84
C LYS A 433 -24.37 -5.07 4.89
N LEU A 434 -24.90 -6.19 5.38
CA LEU A 434 -25.75 -7.08 4.59
C LEU A 434 -27.03 -6.38 4.18
N PHE A 435 -27.65 -5.64 5.10
CA PHE A 435 -28.84 -4.85 4.84
C PHE A 435 -28.61 -3.79 3.76
N LEU A 436 -27.50 -3.03 3.82
CA LEU A 436 -27.18 -2.03 2.81
C LEU A 436 -26.81 -2.63 1.45
N ALA A 437 -26.23 -3.84 1.43
CA ALA A 437 -26.00 -4.58 0.19
C ALA A 437 -27.34 -4.99 -0.47
N GLN A 438 -28.26 -5.56 0.31
CA GLN A 438 -29.61 -5.91 -0.15
C GLN A 438 -30.39 -4.67 -0.59
N TYR A 439 -30.32 -3.57 0.17
CA TYR A 439 -30.93 -2.30 -0.21
C TYR A 439 -30.46 -1.84 -1.60
N ARG A 440 -29.16 -1.93 -1.90
CA ARG A 440 -28.63 -1.51 -3.21
C ARG A 440 -29.14 -2.38 -4.35
N GLU A 441 -29.19 -3.68 -4.14
CA GLU A 441 -29.75 -4.63 -5.12
C GLU A 441 -31.21 -4.29 -5.40
N VAL A 442 -32.03 -4.15 -4.35
CA VAL A 442 -33.45 -3.80 -4.46
C VAL A 442 -33.66 -2.41 -5.05
N ALA A 443 -32.84 -1.42 -4.68
CA ALA A 443 -32.93 -0.04 -5.19
C ALA A 443 -32.65 0.03 -6.70
N ALA A 444 -31.76 -0.83 -7.23
CA ALA A 444 -31.54 -0.92 -8.67
C ALA A 444 -32.78 -1.44 -9.41
N PHE A 445 -33.50 -2.43 -8.85
CA PHE A 445 -34.74 -2.95 -9.43
C PHE A 445 -35.92 -1.97 -9.30
N ALA A 446 -36.00 -1.25 -8.18
CA ALA A 446 -37.06 -0.28 -7.90
C ALA A 446 -37.09 0.89 -8.89
N GLN A 447 -35.99 1.16 -9.62
CA GLN A 447 -35.97 2.17 -10.68
C GLN A 447 -36.87 1.81 -11.88
N PHE A 448 -37.23 0.53 -12.05
CA PHE A 448 -37.99 0.03 -13.21
C PHE A 448 -39.39 -0.47 -12.85
N GLY A 449 -39.72 -0.65 -11.56
CA GLY A 449 -40.98 -1.23 -11.10
C GLY A 449 -41.94 -0.19 -10.54
N SER A 450 -43.21 -0.21 -10.96
CA SER A 450 -44.25 0.70 -10.47
C SER A 450 -44.98 0.18 -9.22
N ASP A 451 -45.00 -1.14 -8.99
CA ASP A 451 -45.65 -1.75 -7.83
C ASP A 451 -44.67 -2.60 -7.03
N LEU A 452 -44.43 -2.18 -5.80
CA LEU A 452 -43.53 -2.83 -4.85
C LEU A 452 -44.35 -3.27 -3.64
N ASP A 453 -44.09 -4.49 -3.16
CA ASP A 453 -44.71 -5.01 -1.94
C ASP A 453 -44.26 -4.20 -0.70
N ALA A 454 -45.00 -4.34 0.41
CA ALA A 454 -44.77 -3.57 1.62
C ALA A 454 -43.37 -3.81 2.24
N ALA A 455 -42.83 -5.02 2.16
CA ALA A 455 -41.52 -5.35 2.73
C ALA A 455 -40.39 -4.71 1.91
N THR A 456 -40.53 -4.72 0.58
CA THR A 456 -39.61 -4.01 -0.33
C THR A 456 -39.64 -2.50 -0.08
N LYS A 457 -40.83 -1.89 0.04
CA LYS A 457 -40.98 -0.46 0.38
C LYS A 457 -40.32 -0.11 1.72
N GLN A 458 -40.49 -0.94 2.75
CA GLN A 458 -39.86 -0.72 4.05
C GLN A 458 -38.33 -0.82 3.97
N THR A 459 -37.82 -1.78 3.20
CA THR A 459 -36.37 -1.97 2.99
C THR A 459 -35.75 -0.76 2.29
N LEU A 460 -36.41 -0.24 1.25
CA LEU A 460 -35.98 0.98 0.55
C LEU A 460 -36.00 2.19 1.49
N ALA A 461 -37.11 2.39 2.21
CA ALA A 461 -37.26 3.51 3.13
C ALA A 461 -36.19 3.53 4.23
N ARG A 462 -35.89 2.37 4.83
CA ARG A 462 -34.83 2.26 5.84
C ARG A 462 -33.44 2.40 5.24
N GLY A 463 -33.20 1.83 4.06
CA GLY A 463 -31.92 1.91 3.37
C GLY A 463 -31.52 3.33 2.96
N GLU A 464 -32.48 4.16 2.53
CA GLU A 464 -32.27 5.59 2.26
C GLU A 464 -31.83 6.34 3.53
N ARG A 465 -32.50 6.10 4.66
CA ARG A 465 -32.18 6.74 5.95
C ARG A 465 -30.82 6.31 6.48
N LEU A 466 -30.49 5.02 6.39
CA LEU A 466 -29.17 4.50 6.76
C LEU A 466 -28.07 5.09 5.86
N THR A 467 -28.33 5.23 4.56
CA THR A 467 -27.38 5.87 3.63
C THR A 467 -27.14 7.33 4.01
N GLU A 468 -28.20 8.07 4.39
CA GLU A 468 -28.09 9.45 4.87
C GLU A 468 -27.35 9.55 6.21
N LEU A 469 -27.67 8.64 7.15
CA LEU A 469 -27.06 8.54 8.48
C LEU A 469 -25.56 8.24 8.40
N LEU A 470 -25.09 7.52 7.38
CA LEU A 470 -23.67 7.21 7.21
C LEU A 470 -22.86 8.36 6.60
N LYS A 471 -23.51 9.44 6.16
CA LYS A 471 -22.80 10.64 5.71
C LYS A 471 -22.10 11.30 6.89
N GLN A 472 -20.91 11.81 6.64
CA GLN A 472 -20.07 12.45 7.65
C GLN A 472 -19.21 13.53 7.02
N LYS A 473 -19.09 14.66 7.71
CA LYS A 473 -18.23 15.77 7.29
C LYS A 473 -16.77 15.39 7.47
N GLN A 474 -15.93 15.84 6.54
CA GLN A 474 -14.48 15.71 6.63
C GLN A 474 -13.94 16.44 7.87
N TYR A 475 -12.88 15.90 8.48
CA TYR A 475 -12.24 16.44 9.70
C TYR A 475 -13.16 16.50 10.91
N SER A 476 -14.20 15.67 10.94
CA SER A 476 -15.11 15.56 12.07
C SER A 476 -15.23 14.10 12.52
N PRO A 477 -14.13 13.45 12.95
CA PRO A 477 -14.15 12.06 13.41
C PRO A 477 -14.93 11.93 14.73
N MET A 478 -15.74 10.88 14.82
CA MET A 478 -16.67 10.63 15.93
C MET A 478 -16.12 9.57 16.90
N ALA A 479 -16.46 9.66 18.18
CA ALA A 479 -16.13 8.61 19.14
C ALA A 479 -17.03 7.38 18.98
N VAL A 480 -16.55 6.21 19.37
CA VAL A 480 -17.31 4.95 19.24
C VAL A 480 -18.59 4.98 20.06
N ASN A 481 -18.51 5.50 21.28
CA ASN A 481 -19.66 5.65 22.16
C ASN A 481 -20.75 6.58 21.61
N GLU A 482 -20.41 7.50 20.70
CA GLU A 482 -21.37 8.35 19.97
C GLU A 482 -21.90 7.67 18.71
N MET A 483 -21.07 6.88 18.02
CA MET A 483 -21.49 6.14 16.83
C MET A 483 -22.48 5.01 17.17
N VAL A 484 -22.29 4.32 18.30
CA VAL A 484 -23.12 3.16 18.70
C VAL A 484 -24.62 3.52 18.79
N PRO A 485 -25.04 4.58 19.51
CA PRO A 485 -26.45 5.01 19.55
C PRO A 485 -27.05 5.35 18.18
N LEU A 486 -26.27 5.98 17.29
CA LEU A 486 -26.71 6.35 15.95
C LEU A 486 -26.99 5.10 15.11
N ILE A 487 -26.02 4.19 15.04
CA ILE A 487 -26.16 2.95 14.27
C ILE A 487 -27.28 2.08 14.85
N TYR A 488 -27.40 2.01 16.18
CA TYR A 488 -28.51 1.32 16.85
C TYR A 488 -29.87 1.85 16.40
N SER A 489 -30.05 3.18 16.37
CA SER A 489 -31.31 3.82 16.01
C SER A 489 -31.69 3.59 14.54
N GLY A 490 -30.70 3.58 13.65
CA GLY A 490 -30.90 3.26 12.23
C GLY A 490 -31.28 1.80 11.99
N VAL A 491 -30.51 0.86 12.54
CA VAL A 491 -30.70 -0.58 12.27
C VAL A 491 -32.00 -1.10 12.87
N ASN A 492 -32.41 -0.60 14.04
CA ASN A 492 -33.64 -1.02 14.71
C ASN A 492 -34.91 -0.27 14.23
N GLY A 493 -34.80 0.56 13.19
CA GLY A 493 -35.94 1.25 12.59
C GLY A 493 -36.55 2.36 13.45
N ILE A 494 -35.81 2.86 14.46
CA ILE A 494 -36.29 3.93 15.34
C ILE A 494 -36.51 5.22 14.53
N ILE A 495 -35.66 5.45 13.53
CA ILE A 495 -35.70 6.63 12.65
C ILE A 495 -36.54 6.43 11.37
N ASP A 496 -37.27 5.32 11.22
CA ASP A 496 -38.04 5.02 10.01
C ASP A 496 -39.11 6.11 9.71
N ASN A 497 -39.63 6.79 10.74
CA ASN A 497 -40.59 7.88 10.58
C ASN A 497 -39.96 9.27 10.35
N VAL A 498 -38.64 9.40 10.50
CA VAL A 498 -37.95 10.67 10.27
C VAL A 498 -37.81 10.89 8.75
N PRO A 499 -38.18 12.07 8.21
CA PRO A 499 -37.96 12.38 6.80
C PRO A 499 -36.47 12.31 6.43
N VAL A 500 -36.12 11.73 5.27
CA VAL A 500 -34.72 11.53 4.84
C VAL A 500 -33.92 12.84 4.88
N ALA A 501 -34.50 13.95 4.41
CA ALA A 501 -33.86 15.26 4.42
C ALA A 501 -33.52 15.80 5.83
N LYS A 502 -34.19 15.32 6.88
CA LYS A 502 -33.97 15.71 8.28
C LYS A 502 -33.03 14.77 9.04
N ILE A 503 -32.55 13.67 8.45
CA ILE A 503 -31.72 12.68 9.15
C ILE A 503 -30.42 13.28 9.71
N GLN A 504 -29.74 14.15 8.94
CA GLN A 504 -28.53 14.81 9.43
C GLN A 504 -28.80 15.80 10.58
N GLN A 505 -29.97 16.44 10.57
CA GLN A 505 -30.40 17.31 11.67
C GLN A 505 -30.74 16.47 12.91
N TRP A 506 -31.50 15.39 12.72
CA TRP A 506 -31.82 14.43 13.79
C TRP A 506 -30.55 13.88 14.44
N GLU A 507 -29.52 13.53 13.64
CA GLU A 507 -28.22 13.08 14.16
C GLU A 507 -27.57 14.15 15.05
N ALA A 508 -27.50 15.39 14.57
CA ALA A 508 -26.88 16.48 15.30
C ALA A 508 -27.61 16.76 16.63
N ASP A 509 -28.95 16.82 16.58
CA ASP A 509 -29.79 17.11 17.75
C ASP A 509 -29.77 15.93 18.74
N PHE A 510 -29.77 14.69 18.25
CA PHE A 510 -29.69 13.50 19.09
C PHE A 510 -28.33 13.40 19.80
N LEU A 511 -27.23 13.67 19.10
CA LEU A 511 -25.91 13.74 19.72
C LEU A 511 -25.83 14.85 20.76
N ALA A 512 -26.40 16.03 20.49
CA ALA A 512 -26.45 17.13 21.46
C ALA A 512 -27.26 16.73 22.71
N TYR A 513 -28.40 16.06 22.51
CA TYR A 513 -29.21 15.51 23.60
C TYR A 513 -28.43 14.49 24.43
N LEU A 514 -27.79 13.51 23.78
CA LEU A 514 -27.01 12.47 24.46
C LEU A 514 -25.85 13.05 25.29
N ARG A 515 -25.15 14.05 24.74
CA ARG A 515 -24.04 14.72 25.43
C ARG A 515 -24.50 15.52 26.66
N SER A 516 -25.71 16.07 26.63
CA SER A 516 -26.23 16.95 27.68
C SER A 516 -27.02 16.22 28.77
N ASN A 517 -27.79 15.19 28.39
CA ASN A 517 -28.74 14.52 29.28
C ASN A 517 -28.36 13.08 29.61
N GLU A 518 -27.59 12.41 28.74
CA GLU A 518 -27.26 10.98 28.87
C GLU A 518 -25.74 10.72 28.87
N THR A 519 -24.98 11.65 29.46
CA THR A 519 -23.51 11.57 29.52
C THR A 519 -23.04 10.28 30.21
N GLU A 520 -23.70 9.88 31.30
CA GLU A 520 -23.38 8.63 32.02
C GLU A 520 -23.56 7.39 31.12
N MET A 521 -24.56 7.40 30.23
CA MET A 521 -24.76 6.31 29.27
C MET A 521 -23.61 6.24 28.26
N LEU A 522 -23.15 7.38 27.75
CA LEU A 522 -22.01 7.46 26.83
C LEU A 522 -20.70 7.02 27.49
N GLU A 523 -20.48 7.40 28.75
CA GLU A 523 -19.33 6.97 29.55
C GLU A 523 -19.37 5.47 29.86
N GLN A 524 -20.56 4.93 30.14
CA GLN A 524 -20.74 3.50 30.37
C GLN A 524 -20.41 2.69 29.11
N ILE A 525 -20.85 3.12 27.93
CA ILE A 525 -20.51 2.48 26.64
C ILE A 525 -18.99 2.50 26.41
N GLU A 526 -18.33 3.63 26.67
CA GLU A 526 -16.87 3.78 26.49
C GLU A 526 -16.09 2.88 27.45
N ARG A 527 -16.53 2.80 28.72
CA ARG A 527 -15.87 2.00 29.77
C ARG A 527 -16.06 0.50 29.57
N GLU A 528 -17.28 0.06 29.28
CA GLU A 528 -17.61 -1.36 29.14
C GLU A 528 -17.25 -1.92 27.76
N GLY A 529 -17.25 -1.07 26.72
CA GLY A 529 -17.00 -1.47 25.34
C GLY A 529 -18.03 -2.47 24.79
N ALA A 530 -19.15 -2.65 25.49
CA ALA A 530 -20.23 -3.59 25.18
C ALA A 530 -21.58 -3.01 25.64
N LEU A 531 -22.66 -3.46 25.02
CA LEU A 531 -24.03 -3.18 25.46
C LEU A 531 -24.52 -4.34 26.32
N SER A 532 -24.72 -4.10 27.62
CA SER A 532 -25.50 -4.98 28.49
C SER A 532 -26.99 -4.89 28.15
N LYS A 533 -27.79 -5.86 28.60
CA LYS A 533 -29.25 -5.84 28.33
C LYS A 533 -29.92 -4.59 28.89
N ASP A 534 -29.51 -4.15 30.07
CA ASP A 534 -30.06 -2.97 30.74
C ASP A 534 -29.67 -1.69 29.98
N LEU A 535 -28.41 -1.60 29.56
CA LEU A 535 -27.91 -0.48 28.76
C LEU A 535 -28.58 -0.41 27.38
N GLU A 536 -28.82 -1.55 26.75
CA GLU A 536 -29.56 -1.64 25.48
C GLU A 536 -31.02 -1.21 25.65
N SER A 537 -31.69 -1.66 26.73
CA SER A 537 -33.06 -1.24 27.04
C SER A 537 -33.16 0.26 27.27
N LYS A 538 -32.22 0.84 28.04
CA LYS A 538 -32.12 2.29 28.25
C LYS A 538 -31.89 3.02 26.93
N LEU A 539 -30.95 2.56 26.12
CA LEU A 539 -30.66 3.15 24.80
C LEU A 539 -31.89 3.15 23.90
N LYS A 540 -32.66 2.06 23.89
CA LYS A 540 -33.91 1.96 23.13
C LYS A 540 -34.95 2.98 23.59
N GLU A 541 -35.16 3.09 24.89
CA GLU A 541 -36.11 4.03 25.49
C GLU A 541 -35.73 5.48 25.14
N VAL A 542 -34.47 5.85 25.37
CA VAL A 542 -33.92 7.18 25.07
C VAL A 542 -34.08 7.51 23.59
N SER A 543 -33.63 6.62 22.71
CA SER A 543 -33.67 6.83 21.25
C SER A 543 -35.11 6.97 20.73
N THR A 544 -36.03 6.17 21.28
CA THR A 544 -37.45 6.21 20.90
C THR A 544 -38.13 7.49 21.40
N THR A 545 -37.87 7.88 22.64
CA THR A 545 -38.45 9.08 23.27
C THR A 545 -37.98 10.33 22.53
N PHE A 546 -36.68 10.44 22.28
CA PHE A 546 -36.12 11.54 21.51
C PHE A 546 -36.73 11.61 20.11
N THR A 547 -36.78 10.49 19.39
CA THR A 547 -37.29 10.46 18.01
C THR A 547 -38.78 10.81 17.92
N LYS A 548 -39.58 10.48 18.94
CA LYS A 548 -40.98 10.92 19.02
C LYS A 548 -41.13 12.43 19.27
N SER A 549 -40.18 13.02 19.99
CA SER A 549 -40.16 14.47 20.23
C SER A 549 -39.58 15.29 19.08
N PHE A 550 -38.88 14.64 18.15
CA PHE A 550 -38.25 15.28 17.00
C PHE A 550 -39.30 15.66 15.93
N SER A 551 -39.32 16.95 15.56
CA SER A 551 -40.30 17.53 14.62
C SER A 551 -39.73 17.84 13.24
#